data_AF-A0A9D1MZL3-F1
#
_entry.id   AF-A0A9D1MZL3-F1
#
_cell.length_a   1.000
_cell.length_b   1.000
_cell.length_c   1.000
_cell.angle_alpha   90.00
_cell.angle_beta   90.00
_cell.angle_gamma   90.00
#
_symmetry.space_group_name_H-M   'P 1'
#
loop_
_entity.id
_entity.type
_entity.pdbx_description
1 polymer ?
#
loop_
_entity_poly.entity_id
_entity_poly.type
_entity_poly.pdbx_seq_one_letter_code
_entity_poly.pdbx_strand_id
1 'polypeptide(L)'
;MNFEIEKAFCFIKNDSDWLKKLLIGAGMNLGAFLLMLICVFAVLFTRAFNVGGFLIAVLPCALFLVAALGVYGFTLQYGQDRIRNENAPLPDWKDFSSFLFTGFKACLGAWLYFIPVFALAGLSFIVQVSAKVHGGADSYTIASLVVNSLYNLFYLIFLVFYFVFNASFLKDFNVFSFINIAKAYRMLKGCWKQYFTALFLILAVGVVLNIASIILVLTIIGVILIPFVFLYFQIVMMDITAQFVRIEEESKRTTVEE
;
A
#
# COMPACT_ATOMS: atom_id res chain seq x y z
N MET A 1 8.15 10.63 -23.18
CA MET A 1 8.02 11.40 -21.93
C MET A 1 8.80 10.72 -20.81
N ASN A 2 9.44 11.52 -19.94
CA ASN A 2 10.22 11.03 -18.79
C ASN A 2 9.47 11.32 -17.48
N PHE A 3 9.84 10.64 -16.39
CA PHE A 3 9.31 10.94 -15.07
C PHE A 3 9.81 12.30 -14.58
N GLU A 4 8.90 13.09 -14.03
CA GLU A 4 9.18 14.37 -13.39
C GLU A 4 9.09 14.20 -11.88
N ILE A 5 10.19 13.74 -11.28
CA ILE A 5 10.26 13.42 -9.85
C ILE A 5 9.93 14.67 -9.01
N GLU A 6 10.44 15.84 -9.42
CA GLU A 6 10.17 17.10 -8.73
C GLU A 6 8.68 17.42 -8.65
N LYS A 7 7.90 17.11 -9.71
CA LYS A 7 6.44 17.29 -9.72
C LYS A 7 5.75 16.41 -8.67
N ALA A 8 6.26 15.21 -8.40
CA ALA A 8 5.69 14.33 -7.37
C ALA A 8 5.77 14.93 -5.96
N PHE A 9 6.73 15.82 -5.72
CA PHE A 9 6.86 16.57 -4.46
C PHE A 9 6.16 17.94 -4.48
N CYS A 10 5.70 18.42 -5.64
CA CYS A 10 5.15 19.77 -5.82
C CYS A 10 3.66 19.91 -5.47
N PHE A 11 2.96 18.86 -5.03
CA PHE A 11 1.57 18.97 -4.59
C PHE A 11 1.36 20.03 -3.49
N ILE A 12 2.40 20.27 -2.67
CA ILE A 12 2.49 21.35 -1.67
C ILE A 12 2.28 22.74 -2.31
N LYS A 13 2.82 22.95 -3.51
CA LYS A 13 2.73 24.23 -4.23
C LYS A 13 1.37 24.39 -4.91
N ASN A 14 0.77 23.28 -5.32
CA ASN A 14 -0.46 23.27 -6.09
C ASN A 14 -1.73 23.36 -5.23
N ASP A 15 -1.62 23.22 -3.91
CA ASP A 15 -2.76 23.16 -3.00
C ASP A 15 -2.46 23.95 -1.73
N SER A 16 -3.12 25.10 -1.53
CA SER A 16 -2.91 25.94 -0.34
C SER A 16 -3.30 25.24 0.98
N ASP A 17 -4.19 24.24 0.90
CA ASP A 17 -4.70 23.49 2.05
C ASP A 17 -3.97 22.15 2.24
N TRP A 18 -2.85 21.90 1.54
CA TRP A 18 -2.13 20.63 1.58
C TRP A 18 -1.81 20.19 3.01
N LEU A 19 -1.34 21.13 3.85
CA LEU A 19 -0.92 20.84 5.22
C LEU A 19 -2.12 20.41 6.06
N LYS A 20 -3.25 21.11 5.94
CA LYS A 20 -4.49 20.75 6.63
C LYS A 20 -4.94 19.34 6.23
N LYS A 21 -4.91 19.01 4.95
CA LYS A 21 -5.30 17.68 4.44
C LYS A 21 -4.35 16.59 4.93
N LEU A 22 -3.04 16.85 4.94
CA LEU A 22 -2.05 15.94 5.50
C LEU A 22 -2.28 15.73 7.01
N LEU A 23 -2.52 16.80 7.76
CA LEU A 23 -2.76 16.76 9.20
C LEU A 23 -4.01 15.95 9.55
N ILE A 24 -5.10 16.11 8.80
CA ILE A 24 -6.33 15.33 9.01
C ILE A 24 -6.05 13.84 8.74
N GLY A 25 -5.48 13.50 7.58
CA GLY A 25 -5.22 12.10 7.23
C GLY A 25 -4.28 11.38 8.19
N ALA A 26 -3.14 12.00 8.49
CA ALA A 26 -2.17 11.46 9.43
C ALA A 26 -2.71 11.45 10.87
N GLY A 27 -3.48 12.46 11.26
CA GLY A 27 -4.16 12.55 12.55
C GLY A 27 -5.19 11.44 12.75
N MET A 28 -5.95 11.07 11.72
CA MET A 28 -6.87 9.92 11.79
C MET A 28 -6.11 8.60 12.02
N ASN A 29 -5.02 8.35 11.27
CA ASN A 29 -4.20 7.15 11.46
C ASN A 29 -3.55 7.11 12.85
N LEU A 30 -3.00 8.25 13.30
CA LEU A 30 -2.40 8.36 14.63
C LEU A 30 -3.44 8.14 15.73
N GLY A 31 -4.60 8.81 15.65
CA GLY A 31 -5.66 8.69 16.63
C GLY A 31 -6.18 7.26 16.73
N ALA A 32 -6.36 6.58 15.59
CA ALA A 32 -6.80 5.20 15.58
C ALA A 32 -5.72 4.23 16.11
N PHE A 33 -4.45 4.49 15.83
CA PHE A 33 -3.33 3.72 16.39
C PHE A 33 -3.22 3.90 17.92
N LEU A 34 -3.33 5.14 18.42
CA LEU A 34 -3.31 5.41 19.86
C LEU A 34 -4.50 4.77 20.58
N LEU A 35 -5.70 4.82 19.98
CA LEU A 35 -6.88 4.15 20.52
C LEU A 35 -6.68 2.63 20.61
N MET A 36 -6.12 2.03 19.55
CA MET A 36 -5.76 0.61 19.55
C MET A 36 -4.77 0.29 20.69
N LEU A 37 -3.72 1.08 20.87
CA LEU A 37 -2.76 0.89 21.96
C LEU A 37 -3.43 0.98 23.34
N ILE A 38 -4.25 2.01 23.59
CA ILE A 38 -4.96 2.19 24.86
C ILE A 38 -5.80 0.96 25.20
N CYS A 39 -6.53 0.42 24.22
CA CYS A 39 -7.37 -0.75 24.43
C CYS A 39 -6.58 -2.04 24.62
N VAL A 40 -5.47 -2.23 23.90
CA VAL A 40 -4.55 -3.35 24.14
C VAL A 40 -4.00 -3.29 25.57
N PHE A 41 -3.55 -2.12 26.02
CA PHE A 41 -3.10 -1.94 27.41
C PHE A 41 -4.24 -2.20 28.41
N ALA A 42 -5.44 -1.67 28.18
CA ALA A 42 -6.59 -1.91 29.05
C ALA A 42 -6.90 -3.39 29.22
N VAL A 43 -6.85 -4.19 28.14
CA VAL A 43 -7.06 -5.64 28.19
C VAL A 43 -5.91 -6.36 28.92
N LEU A 44 -4.66 -5.97 28.67
CA LEU A 44 -3.49 -6.56 29.35
C LEU A 44 -3.50 -6.29 30.86
N PHE A 45 -3.84 -5.07 31.29
CA PHE A 45 -3.86 -4.68 32.70
C PHE A 45 -5.05 -5.25 33.48
N THR A 46 -6.21 -5.40 32.84
CA THR A 46 -7.41 -5.92 33.50
C THR A 46 -7.41 -7.45 33.65
N ARG A 47 -6.47 -8.18 33.00
CA ARG A 47 -6.43 -9.66 32.89
C ARG A 47 -7.78 -10.29 32.50
N ALA A 48 -8.70 -9.50 31.98
CA ALA A 48 -10.05 -9.90 31.69
C ALA A 48 -10.13 -10.36 30.23
N PHE A 49 -9.65 -11.57 29.95
CA PHE A 49 -10.09 -12.31 28.76
C PHE A 49 -11.52 -12.80 28.99
N ASN A 50 -12.45 -11.87 29.12
CA ASN A 50 -13.89 -12.11 29.06
C ASN A 50 -14.45 -11.49 27.76
N VAL A 51 -15.70 -11.83 27.41
CA VAL A 51 -16.34 -11.34 26.18
C VAL A 51 -16.34 -9.80 26.10
N GLY A 52 -16.44 -9.11 27.24
CA GLY A 52 -16.34 -7.65 27.31
C GLY A 52 -14.95 -7.11 26.94
N GLY A 53 -13.87 -7.72 27.45
CA GLY A 53 -12.50 -7.39 27.08
C GLY A 53 -12.20 -7.66 25.60
N PHE A 54 -12.77 -8.73 25.03
CA PHE A 54 -12.70 -9.00 23.60
C PHE A 54 -13.38 -7.91 22.76
N LEU A 55 -14.60 -7.48 23.13
CA LEU A 55 -15.30 -6.40 22.42
C LEU A 55 -14.55 -5.05 22.52
N ILE A 56 -13.94 -4.76 23.67
CA ILE A 56 -13.08 -3.59 23.87
C ILE A 56 -11.82 -3.65 22.98
N ALA A 57 -11.29 -4.84 22.69
CA ALA A 57 -10.15 -4.99 21.77
C ALA A 57 -10.54 -4.89 20.29
N VAL A 58 -11.71 -5.38 19.90
CA VAL A 58 -12.15 -5.45 18.50
C VAL A 58 -12.54 -4.08 17.94
N LEU A 59 -13.25 -3.25 18.71
CA LEU A 59 -13.74 -1.95 18.25
C LEU A 59 -12.61 -0.99 17.79
N PRO A 60 -11.50 -0.82 18.53
CA PRO A 60 -10.35 -0.02 18.08
C PRO A 60 -9.67 -0.57 16.83
N CYS A 61 -9.57 -1.89 16.70
CA CYS A 61 -9.02 -2.52 15.50
C CYS A 61 -9.89 -2.20 14.28
N ALA A 62 -11.22 -2.22 14.42
CA ALA A 62 -12.14 -1.82 13.37
C ALA A 62 -12.00 -0.33 13.02
N LEU A 63 -11.86 0.56 14.02
CA LEU A 63 -11.63 1.99 13.79
C LEU A 63 -10.29 2.26 13.09
N PHE A 64 -9.23 1.56 13.49
CA PHE A 64 -7.94 1.60 12.82
C PHE A 64 -8.04 1.15 11.37
N LEU A 65 -8.76 0.05 11.11
CA LEU A 65 -8.98 -0.42 9.75
C LEU A 65 -9.75 0.61 8.91
N VAL A 66 -10.80 1.23 9.45
CA VAL A 66 -11.57 2.27 8.76
C VAL A 66 -10.70 3.50 8.44
N ALA A 67 -9.88 3.96 9.40
CA ALA A 67 -8.96 5.06 9.18
C ALA A 67 -7.91 4.72 8.10
N ALA A 68 -7.28 3.54 8.20
CA ALA A 68 -6.28 3.08 7.25
C ALA A 68 -6.84 2.95 5.83
N LEU A 69 -8.05 2.38 5.68
CA LEU A 69 -8.73 2.27 4.39
C LEU A 69 -9.14 3.64 3.83
N GLY A 70 -9.66 4.54 4.67
CA GLY A 70 -10.01 5.89 4.26
C GLY A 70 -8.79 6.69 3.79
N VAL A 71 -7.67 6.62 4.52
CA VAL A 71 -6.43 7.28 4.13
C VAL A 71 -5.81 6.66 2.88
N TYR A 72 -5.82 5.34 2.74
CA TYR A 72 -5.35 4.70 1.52
C TYR A 72 -6.21 5.09 0.31
N GLY A 73 -7.53 5.08 0.46
CA GLY A 73 -8.47 5.55 -0.55
C GLY A 73 -8.29 7.01 -0.94
N PHE A 74 -7.97 7.88 0.01
CA PHE A 74 -7.63 9.28 -0.25
C PHE A 74 -6.41 9.38 -1.17
N THR A 75 -5.35 8.61 -0.91
CA THR A 75 -4.18 8.60 -1.79
C THR A 75 -4.52 8.07 -3.18
N LEU A 76 -5.32 7.01 -3.29
CA LEU A 76 -5.75 6.45 -4.58
C LEU A 76 -6.59 7.44 -5.39
N GLN A 77 -7.49 8.17 -4.74
CA GLN A 77 -8.28 9.23 -5.38
C GLN A 77 -7.37 10.31 -5.94
N TYR A 78 -6.40 10.78 -5.14
CA TYR A 78 -5.39 11.71 -5.62
C TYR A 78 -4.65 11.18 -6.85
N GLY A 79 -4.22 9.90 -6.83
CA GLY A 79 -3.61 9.26 -8.00
C GLY A 79 -4.47 9.34 -9.27
N GLN A 80 -5.76 9.02 -9.15
CA GLN A 80 -6.69 9.11 -10.28
C GLN A 80 -6.91 10.56 -10.75
N ASP A 81 -7.02 11.52 -9.83
CA ASP A 81 -7.17 12.93 -10.17
C ASP A 81 -5.92 13.45 -10.91
N ARG A 82 -4.73 12.98 -10.51
CA ARG A 82 -3.45 13.28 -11.15
C ARG A 82 -3.29 12.62 -12.52
N ILE A 83 -3.90 11.45 -12.76
CA ILE A 83 -3.97 10.87 -14.10
C ILE A 83 -4.77 11.79 -15.02
N ARG A 84 -5.89 12.34 -14.53
CA ARG A 84 -6.79 13.20 -15.32
C ARG A 84 -6.27 14.63 -15.50
N ASN A 85 -5.64 15.18 -14.47
CA ASN A 85 -5.09 16.54 -14.45
C ASN A 85 -3.75 16.54 -13.71
N GLU A 86 -2.68 16.82 -14.45
CA GLU A 86 -1.31 16.91 -13.93
C GLU A 86 -1.11 17.97 -12.85
N ASN A 87 -2.05 18.89 -12.61
CA ASN A 87 -1.97 19.88 -11.53
C ASN A 87 -3.11 19.73 -10.51
N ALA A 88 -3.78 18.57 -10.45
CA ALA A 88 -4.84 18.35 -9.48
C ALA A 88 -4.35 18.58 -8.03
N PRO A 89 -5.10 19.33 -7.20
CA PRO A 89 -4.83 19.46 -5.76
C PRO A 89 -5.14 18.16 -5.03
N LEU A 90 -4.82 18.07 -3.73
CA LEU A 90 -5.24 16.93 -2.93
C LEU A 90 -6.77 16.89 -2.76
N PRO A 91 -7.39 15.70 -2.63
CA PRO A 91 -8.82 15.59 -2.36
C PRO A 91 -9.25 16.29 -1.05
N ASP A 92 -10.52 16.66 -0.94
CA ASP A 92 -11.10 17.18 0.31
C ASP A 92 -11.62 16.03 1.18
N TRP A 93 -11.38 16.06 2.49
CA TRP A 93 -11.83 15.05 3.45
C TRP A 93 -13.36 14.97 3.62
N LYS A 94 -14.12 15.92 3.08
CA LYS A 94 -15.59 15.86 3.04
C LYS A 94 -16.12 14.59 2.37
N ASP A 95 -15.39 14.05 1.40
CA ASP A 95 -15.77 12.83 0.67
C ASP A 95 -15.20 11.55 1.30
N PHE A 96 -14.96 11.55 2.61
CA PHE A 96 -14.35 10.42 3.33
C PHE A 96 -15.00 9.07 3.03
N SER A 97 -16.33 9.01 2.90
CA SER A 97 -17.02 7.75 2.56
C SER A 97 -16.58 7.22 1.20
N SER A 98 -16.37 8.09 0.20
CA SER A 98 -15.88 7.70 -1.12
C SER A 98 -14.48 7.11 -0.99
N PHE A 99 -13.60 7.75 -0.21
CA PHE A 99 -12.25 7.26 0.04
C PHE A 99 -12.27 5.90 0.74
N LEU A 100 -13.09 5.74 1.77
CA LEU A 100 -13.25 4.45 2.46
C LEU A 100 -13.62 3.33 1.48
N PHE A 101 -14.58 3.56 0.58
CA PHE A 101 -14.96 2.56 -0.42
C PHE A 101 -13.87 2.31 -1.46
N THR A 102 -13.17 3.34 -1.93
CA THR A 102 -12.04 3.19 -2.86
C THR A 102 -10.89 2.40 -2.23
N GLY A 103 -10.53 2.71 -0.98
CA GLY A 103 -9.53 1.97 -0.21
C GLY A 103 -9.95 0.53 0.05
N PHE A 104 -11.22 0.30 0.39
CA PHE A 104 -11.77 -1.05 0.54
C PHE A 104 -11.72 -1.87 -0.75
N LYS A 105 -12.09 -1.27 -1.89
CA LYS A 105 -11.97 -1.92 -3.21
C LYS A 105 -10.53 -2.27 -3.54
N ALA A 106 -9.58 -1.36 -3.27
CA ALA A 106 -8.16 -1.61 -3.49
C ALA A 106 -7.64 -2.72 -2.56
N CYS A 107 -8.09 -2.74 -1.31
CA CYS A 107 -7.78 -3.82 -0.35
C CYS A 107 -8.31 -5.16 -0.87
N LEU A 108 -9.59 -5.27 -1.23
CA LEU A 108 -10.17 -6.48 -1.82
C LEU A 108 -9.41 -6.93 -3.08
N GLY A 109 -9.05 -5.99 -3.95
CA GLY A 109 -8.26 -6.26 -5.14
C GLY A 109 -6.87 -6.81 -4.83
N ALA A 110 -6.19 -6.24 -3.83
CA ALA A 110 -4.91 -6.75 -3.34
C ALA A 110 -5.06 -8.16 -2.75
N TRP A 111 -6.10 -8.41 -1.95
CA TRP A 111 -6.38 -9.74 -1.41
C TRP A 111 -6.58 -10.77 -2.54
N LEU A 112 -7.40 -10.44 -3.55
CA LEU A 112 -7.60 -11.29 -4.73
C LEU A 112 -6.29 -11.56 -5.47
N TYR A 113 -5.45 -10.54 -5.65
CA TYR A 113 -4.15 -10.67 -6.28
C TYR A 113 -3.21 -11.62 -5.51
N PHE A 114 -3.20 -11.53 -4.19
CA PHE A 114 -2.30 -12.32 -3.34
C PHE A 114 -2.84 -13.71 -2.93
N ILE A 115 -4.01 -14.14 -3.39
CA ILE A 115 -4.54 -15.51 -3.15
C ILE A 115 -3.49 -16.61 -3.45
N PRO A 116 -2.79 -16.59 -4.60
CA PRO A 116 -1.77 -17.62 -4.89
C PRO A 116 -0.61 -17.60 -3.90
N VAL A 117 -0.20 -16.42 -3.43
CA VAL A 117 0.84 -16.27 -2.42
C VAL A 117 0.36 -16.80 -1.06
N PHE A 118 -0.88 -16.56 -0.68
CA PHE A 118 -1.45 -17.10 0.56
C PHE A 118 -1.58 -18.62 0.51
N ALA A 119 -1.96 -19.20 -0.64
CA ALA A 119 -1.99 -20.64 -0.83
C ALA A 119 -0.59 -21.26 -0.68
N LEU A 120 0.44 -20.63 -1.26
CA LEU A 120 1.82 -21.06 -1.09
C LEU A 120 2.32 -20.89 0.35
N ALA A 121 1.93 -19.83 1.06
CA ALA A 121 2.23 -19.66 2.47
C ALA A 121 1.61 -20.79 3.32
N GLY A 122 0.36 -21.16 3.03
CA GLY A 122 -0.32 -22.29 3.67
C GLY A 122 0.38 -23.63 3.41
N LEU A 123 0.73 -23.91 2.15
CA LEU A 123 1.53 -25.09 1.80
C LEU A 123 2.88 -25.09 2.52
N SER A 124 3.51 -23.91 2.57
CA SER A 124 4.81 -23.73 3.21
C SER A 124 4.77 -24.04 4.70
N PHE A 125 3.70 -23.61 5.36
CA PHE A 125 3.42 -23.91 6.76
C PHE A 125 3.21 -25.41 6.98
N ILE A 126 2.39 -26.07 6.15
CA ILE A 126 2.12 -27.51 6.25
C ILE A 126 3.40 -28.34 6.15
N VAL A 127 4.28 -28.02 5.18
CA VAL A 127 5.55 -28.73 5.00
C VAL A 127 6.46 -28.56 6.22
N GLN A 128 6.58 -27.34 6.74
CA GLN A 128 7.40 -27.05 7.93
C GLN A 128 6.87 -27.76 9.17
N VAL A 129 5.56 -27.75 9.41
CA VAL A 129 4.93 -28.47 10.51
C VAL A 129 5.14 -29.98 10.37
N SER A 130 4.93 -30.53 9.17
CA SER A 130 5.13 -31.96 8.92
C SER A 130 6.58 -32.39 9.17
N ALA A 131 7.56 -31.62 8.67
CA ALA A 131 8.98 -31.88 8.87
C ALA A 131 9.38 -31.79 10.36
N LYS A 132 8.74 -30.91 11.13
CA LYS A 132 8.95 -30.80 12.58
C LYS A 132 8.34 -31.97 13.37
N VAL A 133 7.16 -32.45 12.97
CA VAL A 133 6.41 -33.49 13.69
C VAL A 133 6.90 -34.89 13.36
N HIS A 134 7.20 -35.16 12.09
CA HIS A 134 7.54 -36.51 11.60
C HIS A 134 9.02 -36.67 11.23
N GLY A 135 9.77 -35.58 11.13
CA GLY A 135 11.19 -35.58 10.78
C GLY A 135 12.12 -35.37 11.98
N GLY A 136 13.42 -35.26 11.69
CA GLY A 136 14.43 -34.84 12.66
C GLY A 136 14.61 -33.32 12.69
N ALA A 137 15.43 -32.83 13.63
CA ALA A 137 15.76 -31.39 13.73
C ALA A 137 16.34 -30.83 12.42
N ASP A 138 17.16 -31.63 11.72
CA ASP A 138 17.73 -31.26 10.43
C ASP A 138 16.65 -31.20 9.33
N SER A 139 15.65 -32.08 9.38
CA SER A 139 14.54 -32.10 8.42
C SER A 139 13.73 -30.80 8.48
N TYR A 140 13.42 -30.31 9.68
CA TYR A 140 12.73 -29.03 9.85
C TYR A 140 13.55 -27.86 9.30
N THR A 141 14.85 -27.84 9.60
CA THR A 141 15.76 -26.77 9.15
C THR A 141 15.87 -26.73 7.63
N ILE A 142 16.09 -27.89 7.00
CA ILE A 142 16.16 -28.02 5.54
C ILE A 142 14.82 -27.65 4.88
N ALA A 143 13.71 -28.17 5.40
CA ALA A 143 12.38 -27.86 4.90
C ALA A 143 12.09 -26.36 4.97
N SER A 144 12.39 -25.71 6.10
CA SER A 144 12.21 -24.27 6.28
C SER A 144 13.04 -23.47 5.29
N LEU A 145 14.31 -23.82 5.09
CA LEU A 145 15.18 -23.14 4.14
C LEU A 145 14.63 -23.22 2.71
N VAL A 146 14.33 -24.42 2.23
CA VAL A 146 13.87 -24.65 0.85
C VAL A 146 12.54 -23.97 0.60
N VAL A 147 11.57 -24.22 1.47
CA VAL A 147 10.20 -23.76 1.30
C VAL A 147 10.09 -22.24 1.46
N ASN A 148 10.75 -21.65 2.46
CA ASN A 148 10.72 -20.19 2.62
C ASN A 148 11.46 -19.49 1.48
N SER A 149 12.53 -20.08 0.93
CA SER A 149 13.23 -19.52 -0.24
C SER A 149 12.32 -19.50 -1.47
N LEU A 150 11.60 -20.60 -1.74
CA LEU A 150 10.63 -20.69 -2.84
C LEU A 150 9.47 -19.72 -2.65
N TYR A 151 8.91 -19.66 -1.44
CA TYR A 151 7.85 -18.72 -1.09
C TYR A 151 8.29 -17.27 -1.31
N ASN A 152 9.47 -16.89 -0.81
CA ASN A 152 10.00 -15.53 -0.94
C ASN A 152 10.28 -15.16 -2.39
N LEU A 153 10.82 -16.08 -3.20
CA LEU A 153 11.02 -15.85 -4.63
C LEU A 153 9.68 -15.59 -5.35
N PHE A 154 8.67 -16.41 -5.05
CA PHE A 154 7.35 -16.26 -5.65
C PHE A 154 6.66 -14.97 -5.19
N TYR A 155 6.76 -14.64 -3.90
CA TYR A 155 6.26 -13.39 -3.35
C TYR A 155 6.91 -12.17 -4.00
N LEU A 156 8.22 -12.20 -4.24
CA LEU A 156 8.94 -11.12 -4.91
C LEU A 156 8.42 -10.90 -6.35
N ILE A 157 8.15 -11.97 -7.09
CA ILE A 157 7.55 -11.89 -8.43
C ILE A 157 6.19 -11.19 -8.36
N PHE A 158 5.35 -11.56 -7.39
CA PHE A 158 4.05 -10.92 -7.17
C PHE A 158 4.20 -9.44 -6.78
N LEU A 159 5.15 -9.10 -5.91
CA LEU A 159 5.41 -7.71 -5.55
C LEU A 159 5.82 -6.86 -6.75
N VAL A 160 6.67 -7.40 -7.63
CA VAL A 160 7.08 -6.70 -8.85
C VAL A 160 5.85 -6.36 -9.67
N PHE A 161 5.00 -7.34 -10.00
CA PHE A 161 3.83 -7.10 -10.85
C PHE A 161 2.67 -6.38 -10.14
N TYR A 162 2.60 -6.42 -8.81
CA TYR A 162 1.56 -5.72 -8.04
C TYR A 162 1.44 -4.24 -8.44
N PHE A 163 2.58 -3.60 -8.73
CA PHE A 163 2.61 -2.21 -9.18
C PHE A 163 1.77 -1.96 -10.45
N VAL A 164 1.89 -2.78 -11.51
CA VAL A 164 1.08 -2.57 -12.73
C VAL A 164 -0.40 -2.85 -12.49
N PHE A 165 -0.72 -3.80 -11.61
CA PHE A 165 -2.11 -4.09 -11.24
C PHE A 165 -2.73 -2.93 -10.45
N ASN A 166 -1.96 -2.30 -9.56
CA ASN A 166 -2.38 -1.10 -8.86
C ASN A 166 -2.56 0.09 -9.83
N ALA A 167 -1.63 0.31 -10.75
CA ALA A 167 -1.74 1.33 -11.80
C ALA A 167 -2.98 1.10 -12.69
N SER A 168 -3.26 -0.15 -13.06
CA SER A 168 -4.46 -0.56 -13.79
C SER A 168 -5.74 -0.26 -13.03
N PHE A 169 -5.74 -0.50 -11.71
CA PHE A 169 -6.85 -0.18 -10.82
C PHE A 169 -7.10 1.33 -10.71
N LEU A 170 -6.08 2.18 -10.69
CA LEU A 170 -6.26 3.64 -10.63
C LEU A 170 -7.05 4.21 -11.82
N LYS A 171 -7.01 3.53 -12.98
CA LYS A 171 -7.74 3.99 -14.18
C LYS A 171 -9.25 3.96 -14.01
N ASP A 172 -9.80 3.02 -13.23
CA ASP A 172 -11.25 2.76 -13.17
C ASP A 172 -11.81 2.36 -11.80
N PHE A 173 -10.96 2.20 -10.77
CA PHE A 173 -11.29 1.64 -9.46
C PHE A 173 -12.09 0.34 -9.50
N ASN A 174 -11.89 -0.47 -10.55
CA ASN A 174 -12.50 -1.79 -10.65
C ASN A 174 -11.64 -2.83 -9.94
N VAL A 175 -12.21 -3.51 -8.94
CA VAL A 175 -11.53 -4.56 -8.15
C VAL A 175 -10.92 -5.65 -9.05
N PHE A 176 -11.60 -6.02 -10.13
CA PHE A 176 -11.13 -7.04 -11.07
C PHE A 176 -9.93 -6.59 -11.91
N SER A 177 -9.55 -5.30 -11.89
CA SER A 177 -8.31 -4.81 -12.50
C SER A 177 -7.07 -5.51 -11.94
N PHE A 178 -7.12 -6.03 -10.70
CA PHE A 178 -6.02 -6.75 -10.05
C PHE A 178 -5.79 -8.18 -10.56
N ILE A 179 -6.76 -8.78 -11.24
CA ILE A 179 -6.62 -10.12 -11.83
C ILE A 179 -6.68 -10.09 -13.36
N ASN A 180 -6.88 -8.90 -13.94
CA ASN A 180 -6.95 -8.73 -15.38
C ASN A 180 -5.55 -8.68 -16.00
N ILE A 181 -4.96 -9.84 -16.20
CA ILE A 181 -3.61 -10.02 -16.78
C ILE A 181 -3.53 -9.37 -18.17
N ALA A 182 -4.59 -9.47 -18.99
CA ALA A 182 -4.63 -8.87 -20.32
C ALA A 182 -4.53 -7.33 -20.27
N LYS A 183 -5.20 -6.69 -19.31
CA LYS A 183 -5.11 -5.24 -19.09
C LYS A 183 -3.71 -4.85 -18.61
N ALA A 184 -3.15 -5.57 -17.63
CA ALA A 184 -1.79 -5.33 -17.13
C ALA A 184 -0.73 -5.50 -18.23
N TYR A 185 -0.79 -6.59 -19.00
CA TYR A 185 0.13 -6.83 -20.12
C TYR A 185 0.04 -5.74 -21.19
N ARG A 186 -1.18 -5.29 -21.52
CA ARG A 186 -1.37 -4.17 -22.46
C ARG A 186 -0.77 -2.87 -21.96
N MET A 187 -0.69 -2.62 -20.66
CA MET A 187 -0.01 -1.44 -20.11
C MET A 187 1.51 -1.56 -20.19
N LEU A 188 2.05 -2.77 -20.07
CA LEU A 188 3.50 -3.01 -20.16
C LEU A 188 4.01 -3.04 -21.61
N LYS A 189 3.17 -3.46 -22.56
CA LYS A 189 3.54 -3.57 -23.97
C LYS A 189 4.00 -2.21 -24.52
N GLY A 190 5.29 -2.10 -24.84
CA GLY A 190 5.92 -0.86 -25.34
C GLY A 190 6.40 0.11 -24.24
N CYS A 191 6.06 -0.14 -22.97
CA CYS A 191 6.38 0.74 -21.84
C CYS A 191 7.22 0.06 -20.74
N TRP A 192 7.91 -1.04 -21.04
CA TRP A 192 8.70 -1.81 -20.06
C TRP A 192 9.79 -0.98 -19.37
N LYS A 193 10.49 -0.12 -20.12
CA LYS A 193 11.52 0.75 -19.56
C LYS A 193 10.92 1.70 -18.52
N GLN A 194 9.81 2.35 -18.87
CA GLN A 194 9.11 3.31 -18.03
C GLN A 194 8.51 2.65 -16.80
N TYR A 195 8.00 1.43 -16.95
CA TYR A 195 7.52 0.61 -15.85
C TYR A 195 8.62 0.34 -14.81
N PHE A 196 9.78 -0.16 -15.25
CA PHE A 196 10.90 -0.41 -14.33
C PHE A 196 11.45 0.89 -13.73
N THR A 197 11.49 1.98 -14.49
CA THR A 197 11.84 3.30 -13.94
C THR A 197 10.87 3.69 -12.81
N ALA A 198 9.56 3.59 -13.01
CA ALA A 198 8.58 3.89 -11.96
C ALA A 198 8.77 3.00 -10.72
N LEU A 199 8.99 1.70 -10.93
CA LEU A 199 9.19 0.74 -9.86
C LEU A 199 10.44 1.08 -9.03
N PHE A 200 11.56 1.41 -9.67
CA PHE A 200 12.77 1.84 -8.97
C PHE A 200 12.59 3.19 -8.25
N LEU A 201 11.82 4.12 -8.82
CA LEU A 201 11.51 5.38 -8.15
C LEU A 201 10.66 5.15 -6.90
N ILE A 202 9.62 4.33 -6.98
CA ILE A 202 8.79 3.97 -5.82
C ILE A 202 9.62 3.25 -4.76
N LEU A 203 10.52 2.35 -5.17
CA LEU A 203 11.45 1.68 -4.26
C LEU A 203 12.38 2.69 -3.58
N ALA A 204 12.97 3.63 -4.33
CA ALA A 204 13.85 4.66 -3.79
C ALA A 204 13.12 5.56 -2.79
N VAL A 205 11.90 6.00 -3.11
CA VAL A 205 11.03 6.75 -2.19
C VAL A 205 10.72 5.92 -0.94
N GLY A 206 10.48 4.62 -1.10
CA GLY A 206 10.27 3.69 0.01
C GLY A 206 11.49 3.55 0.93
N VAL A 207 12.71 3.49 0.36
CA VAL A 207 13.95 3.47 1.14
C VAL A 207 14.11 4.77 1.93
N VAL A 208 13.88 5.92 1.30
CA VAL A 208 13.94 7.24 1.98
C VAL A 208 12.92 7.32 3.12
N LEU A 209 11.68 6.88 2.88
CA LEU A 209 10.63 6.78 3.91
C LEU A 209 11.09 5.93 5.09
N ASN A 210 11.69 4.76 4.84
CA ASN A 210 12.16 3.87 5.91
C ASN A 210 13.31 4.50 6.71
N ILE A 211 14.28 5.12 6.05
CA ILE A 211 15.39 5.84 6.73
C ILE A 211 14.83 6.97 7.60
N ALA A 212 13.92 7.79 7.05
CA ALA A 212 13.26 8.86 7.81
C ALA A 212 12.50 8.30 9.02
N SER A 213 11.78 7.19 8.85
CA SER A 213 11.02 6.54 9.93
C SER A 213 11.93 5.99 11.03
N ILE A 214 13.08 5.40 10.68
CA ILE A 214 14.09 4.92 11.64
C ILE A 214 14.66 6.08 12.44
N ILE A 215 14.95 7.23 11.81
CA ILE A 215 15.45 8.41 12.53
C ILE A 215 14.39 8.93 13.50
N LEU A 216 13.13 9.01 13.05
CA LEU A 216 12.03 9.53 13.85
C LEU A 216 11.71 8.64 15.06
N VAL A 217 11.82 7.31 14.95
CA VAL A 217 11.51 6.39 16.06
C VAL A 217 12.43 6.59 17.28
N LEU A 218 13.58 7.25 17.11
CA LEU A 218 14.55 7.51 18.17
C LEU A 218 14.04 8.52 19.22
N THR A 219 12.95 9.24 18.95
CA THR A 219 12.37 10.22 19.89
C THR A 219 10.85 10.05 20.01
N ILE A 220 10.28 10.40 21.18
CA ILE A 220 8.82 10.33 21.41
C ILE A 220 8.07 11.22 20.41
N ILE A 221 8.57 12.44 20.18
CA ILE A 221 7.97 13.37 19.21
C ILE A 221 8.09 12.79 17.80
N GLY A 222 9.22 12.19 17.46
CA GLY A 222 9.41 11.59 16.15
C GLY A 222 8.45 10.42 15.89
N VAL A 223 8.18 9.56 16.87
CA VAL A 223 7.15 8.51 16.75
C VAL A 223 5.78 9.08 16.36
N ILE A 224 5.39 10.21 16.96
CA ILE A 224 4.14 10.92 16.63
C ILE A 224 4.15 11.46 15.20
N LEU A 225 5.33 11.82 14.66
CA LEU A 225 5.49 12.35 13.30
C LEU A 225 5.52 11.25 12.21
N ILE A 226 5.74 9.99 12.55
CA ILE A 226 5.82 8.88 11.58
C ILE A 226 4.58 8.81 10.67
N PRO A 227 3.32 8.85 11.17
CA PRO A 227 2.14 8.81 10.30
C PRO A 227 2.06 9.95 9.27
N PHE A 228 2.61 11.13 9.61
CA PHE A 228 2.63 12.30 8.73
C PHE A 228 3.63 12.11 7.60
N VAL A 229 4.85 11.65 7.92
CA VAL A 229 5.88 11.32 6.93
C VAL A 229 5.44 10.15 6.04
N PHE A 230 4.78 9.15 6.63
CA PHE A 230 4.25 8.01 5.89
C PHE A 230 3.21 8.44 4.86
N LEU A 231 2.19 9.21 5.27
CA LEU A 231 1.16 9.71 4.35
C LEU A 231 1.77 10.61 3.28
N TYR A 232 2.72 11.48 3.64
CA TYR A 232 3.43 12.33 2.70
C TYR A 232 4.07 11.51 1.56
N PHE A 233 4.84 10.48 1.91
CA PHE A 233 5.50 9.64 0.91
C PHE A 233 4.52 8.75 0.13
N GLN A 234 3.39 8.34 0.72
CA GLN A 234 2.34 7.65 -0.04
C GLN A 234 1.73 8.53 -1.12
N ILE A 235 1.51 9.82 -0.86
CA ILE A 235 1.04 10.79 -1.86
C ILE A 235 2.05 10.89 -3.02
N VAL A 236 3.34 11.00 -2.69
CA VAL A 236 4.43 11.05 -3.69
C VAL A 236 4.46 9.79 -4.55
N MET A 237 4.40 8.59 -3.93
CA MET A 237 4.36 7.32 -4.66
C MET A 237 3.13 7.21 -5.57
N MET A 238 1.98 7.76 -5.14
CA MET A 238 0.79 7.73 -5.97
C MET A 238 0.90 8.67 -7.18
N ASP A 239 1.55 9.83 -7.03
CA ASP A 239 1.82 10.69 -8.19
C ASP A 239 2.77 10.00 -9.19
N ILE A 240 3.80 9.29 -8.72
CA ILE A 240 4.68 8.50 -9.60
C ILE A 240 3.87 7.43 -10.36
N THR A 241 2.95 6.75 -9.67
CA THR A 241 2.02 5.80 -10.33
C THR A 241 1.16 6.50 -11.37
N ALA A 242 0.62 7.68 -11.08
CA ALA A 242 -0.16 8.47 -12.01
C ALA A 242 0.66 8.91 -13.24
N GLN A 243 1.90 9.35 -13.05
CA GLN A 243 2.84 9.68 -14.13
C GLN A 243 3.06 8.47 -15.06
N PHE A 244 3.28 7.28 -14.49
CA PHE A 244 3.44 6.06 -15.29
C PHE A 244 2.21 5.80 -16.18
N VAL A 245 1.00 5.92 -15.64
CA VAL A 245 -0.23 5.73 -16.42
C VAL A 245 -0.35 6.77 -17.54
N ARG A 246 -0.02 8.04 -17.29
CA ARG A 246 -0.05 9.07 -18.35
C ARG A 246 0.95 8.79 -19.47
N ILE A 247 2.18 8.39 -19.11
CA ILE A 247 3.21 8.02 -20.09
C ILE A 247 2.76 6.81 -20.94
N GLU A 248 2.13 5.82 -20.31
CA GLU A 248 1.55 4.67 -21.00
C GLU A 248 0.45 5.05 -21.99
N GLU A 249 -0.46 5.94 -21.60
CA GLU A 249 -1.54 6.42 -22.46
C GLU A 249 -1.03 7.24 -23.64
N GLU A 250 -0.04 8.11 -23.41
CA GLU A 250 0.58 8.92 -24.46
C GLU A 250 1.36 8.04 -25.45
N SER A 251 2.15 7.07 -24.96
CA SER A 251 2.89 6.13 -25.82
C SER A 251 1.98 5.34 -26.75
N LYS A 252 0.73 5.09 -26.36
CA LYS A 252 -0.25 4.41 -27.20
C LYS A 252 -0.85 5.31 -28.26
N ARG A 253 -1.06 6.58 -27.96
CA ARG A 253 -1.56 7.56 -28.94
C ARG A 253 -0.57 7.72 -30.09
N THR A 254 0.73 7.86 -29.78
CA THR A 254 1.77 8.01 -30.81
C THR A 254 1.90 6.76 -31.70
N THR A 255 1.73 5.54 -31.16
CA THR A 255 1.79 4.31 -31.98
C THR A 255 0.57 4.06 -32.86
N VAL A 256 -0.53 4.80 -32.68
CA VAL A 256 -1.75 4.70 -33.51
C VAL A 256 -1.75 5.75 -34.63
N GLU A 257 -0.98 6.82 -34.47
CA GLU A 257 -0.84 7.90 -35.46
C GLU A 257 0.30 7.65 -36.47
N GLU A 258 1.14 6.63 -36.25
CA GLU A 258 2.17 6.12 -37.18
C GLU A 258 1.69 4.91 -38.00
#